data_AF-A0A1B6LBZ5-F1
#
_entry.id   AF-A0A1B6LBZ5-F1
#
_cell.length_a   1.000
_cell.length_b   1.000
_cell.length_c   1.000
_cell.angle_alpha   90.00
_cell.angle_beta   90.00
_cell.angle_gamma   90.00
#
_symmetry.space_group_name_H-M   'P 1'
#
loop_
_entity.id
_entity.type
_entity.pdbx_description
1 polymer ?
#
loop_
_entity_poly.entity_id
_entity_poly.type
_entity_poly.pdbx_seq_one_letter_code
_entity_poly.pdbx_strand_id
1 'polypeptide(L)'
;GANMEQVLAGVKESADCLNSADSVVIIGGTNNFDVNGRCSSFDERVDHLFKSLTNPQVFVVGVPNRYDMPQLNQPISRKNSKLQTLSSSYKNVTFVSVSSFTRPSYANDGLHFNRKGKLLLAELLTGLIRNPTTSTASKPVSNSVPKVTAMASGNQVAKYFQPSKTSQISKIHQGSSSSRTSLSSTSRTITNSHFLGE
;
A
#
# COMPACT_ATOMS: atom_id res chain seq x y z
N GLY A 1 8.62 -2.16 13.17
CA GLY A 1 7.19 -2.35 12.85
C GLY A 1 6.97 -3.75 12.34
N ALA A 2 5.72 -4.23 12.32
CA ALA A 2 5.39 -5.55 11.78
C ALA A 2 5.45 -5.55 10.25
N ASN A 3 5.85 -6.67 9.65
CA ASN A 3 5.62 -6.93 8.23
C ASN A 3 4.19 -7.47 8.04
N MET A 4 3.73 -7.52 6.78
CA MET A 4 2.39 -8.01 6.47
C MET A 4 2.22 -9.45 6.92
N GLU A 5 3.22 -10.32 6.80
CA GLU A 5 3.16 -11.72 7.23
C GLU A 5 2.77 -11.86 8.70
N GLN A 6 3.35 -11.03 9.57
CA GLN A 6 3.01 -10.96 10.99
C GLN A 6 1.59 -10.45 11.22
N VAL A 7 1.13 -9.47 10.43
CA VAL A 7 -0.25 -8.97 10.50
C VAL A 7 -1.23 -10.07 10.08
N LEU A 8 -0.97 -10.76 8.97
CA LEU A 8 -1.84 -11.83 8.45
C LEU A 8 -1.95 -13.02 9.42
N ALA A 9 -0.86 -13.36 10.12
CA ALA A 9 -0.87 -14.43 11.12
C ALA A 9 -1.84 -14.12 12.28
N GLY A 10 -1.80 -12.90 12.82
CA GLY A 10 -2.69 -12.49 13.91
C GLY A 10 -4.17 -12.43 13.49
N VAL A 11 -4.46 -12.04 12.24
CA VAL A 11 -5.84 -12.04 11.73
C VAL A 11 -6.37 -13.48 11.60
N LYS A 12 -5.54 -14.43 11.16
CA LYS A 12 -5.94 -15.83 11.00
C LYS A 12 -6.36 -16.46 12.33
N GLU A 13 -5.67 -16.13 13.43
CA GLU A 13 -6.03 -16.62 14.77
C GLU A 13 -7.41 -16.14 15.24
N SER A 14 -7.89 -15.01 14.72
CA SER A 14 -9.18 -14.43 15.08
C SER A 14 -10.28 -14.68 14.03
N ALA A 15 -9.92 -15.21 12.86
CA ALA A 15 -10.81 -15.30 11.70
C ALA A 15 -12.06 -16.16 11.96
N ASP A 16 -11.91 -17.24 12.73
CA ASP A 16 -12.99 -18.20 13.01
C ASP A 16 -14.12 -17.60 13.86
N CYS A 17 -13.87 -16.49 14.57
CA CYS A 17 -14.86 -15.81 15.39
C CYS A 17 -15.57 -14.65 14.69
N LEU A 18 -15.15 -14.29 13.45
CA LEU A 18 -15.68 -13.15 12.72
C LEU A 18 -16.90 -13.55 11.88
N ASN A 19 -17.95 -12.74 11.99
CA ASN A 19 -19.19 -12.91 11.25
C ASN A 19 -19.47 -11.71 10.32
N SER A 20 -20.62 -11.72 9.64
CA SER A 20 -20.98 -10.70 8.64
C SER A 20 -21.31 -9.32 9.21
N ALA A 21 -21.53 -9.20 10.53
CA ALA A 21 -21.67 -7.92 11.20
C ALA A 21 -20.31 -7.26 11.52
N ASP A 22 -19.23 -8.03 11.44
CA ASP A 22 -17.89 -7.55 11.77
C ASP A 22 -17.21 -6.89 10.56
N SER A 23 -16.30 -5.96 10.86
CA SER A 23 -15.42 -5.33 9.87
C SER A 23 -13.96 -5.53 10.24
N VAL A 24 -13.16 -5.94 9.26
CA VAL A 24 -11.72 -6.13 9.41
C VAL A 24 -11.00 -5.04 8.64
N VAL A 25 -10.14 -4.28 9.30
CA VAL A 25 -9.26 -3.30 8.64
C VAL A 25 -7.83 -3.81 8.68
N ILE A 26 -7.23 -4.02 7.50
CA ILE A 26 -5.85 -4.48 7.34
C ILE A 26 -4.99 -3.29 6.95
N ILE A 27 -4.05 -2.93 7.84
CA ILE A 27 -3.08 -1.85 7.63
C ILE A 27 -1.68 -2.43 7.80
N GLY A 28 -0.84 -2.34 6.78
CA GLY A 28 0.51 -2.87 6.83
C GLY A 28 1.24 -2.76 5.50
N GLY A 29 2.39 -3.42 5.38
CA GLY A 29 3.10 -3.59 4.11
C GLY A 29 4.29 -2.66 3.89
N THR A 30 4.44 -1.55 4.63
CA THR A 30 5.59 -0.64 4.45
C THR A 30 6.93 -1.32 4.74
N ASN A 31 6.96 -2.25 5.70
CA ASN A 31 8.15 -3.03 6.06
C ASN A 31 8.41 -4.22 5.11
N ASN A 32 7.54 -4.47 4.13
CA ASN A 32 7.71 -5.54 3.15
C ASN A 32 8.56 -5.10 1.95
N PHE A 33 8.87 -3.82 1.83
CA PHE A 33 9.76 -3.30 0.80
C PHE A 33 11.19 -3.25 1.32
N ASP A 34 12.08 -3.99 0.66
CA ASP A 34 13.52 -3.81 0.88
C ASP A 34 13.98 -2.46 0.31
N VAL A 35 15.27 -2.12 0.53
CA VAL A 35 15.86 -0.87 0.02
C VAL A 35 15.82 -0.73 -1.51
N ASN A 36 15.61 -1.84 -2.23
CA ASN A 36 15.49 -1.90 -3.68
C ASN A 36 14.03 -1.95 -4.15
N GLY A 37 13.06 -1.84 -3.24
CA GLY A 37 11.64 -1.92 -3.54
C GLY A 37 11.12 -3.32 -3.87
N ARG A 38 11.88 -4.38 -3.55
CA ARG A 38 11.43 -5.76 -3.71
C ARG A 38 10.49 -6.13 -2.55
N CYS A 39 9.42 -6.83 -2.89
CA CYS A 39 8.36 -7.26 -1.97
C CYS A 39 7.85 -8.64 -2.44
N SER A 40 8.47 -9.70 -1.92
CA SER A 40 8.20 -11.10 -2.29
C SER A 40 7.04 -11.69 -1.47
N SER A 41 6.29 -12.63 -2.06
CA SER A 41 5.20 -13.39 -1.42
C SER A 41 3.99 -12.59 -0.87
N PHE A 42 3.95 -11.27 -1.10
CA PHE A 42 2.85 -10.42 -0.62
C PHE A 42 1.50 -10.81 -1.23
N ASP A 43 1.48 -11.01 -2.56
CA ASP A 43 0.22 -11.15 -3.31
C ASP A 43 -0.48 -12.48 -2.96
N GLU A 44 0.28 -13.58 -2.91
CA GLU A 44 -0.23 -14.92 -2.56
C GLU A 44 -0.75 -15.01 -1.12
N ARG A 45 -0.05 -14.41 -0.16
CA ARG A 45 -0.45 -14.46 1.25
C ARG A 45 -1.70 -13.64 1.52
N VAL A 46 -1.81 -12.47 0.88
CA VAL A 46 -3.01 -11.63 0.98
C VAL A 46 -4.20 -12.34 0.31
N ASP A 47 -4.00 -12.99 -0.84
CA ASP A 47 -5.02 -13.81 -1.50
C ASP A 47 -5.53 -14.94 -0.58
N HIS A 48 -4.62 -15.67 0.07
CA HIS A 48 -4.97 -16.69 1.05
C HIS A 48 -5.76 -16.13 2.24
N LEU A 49 -5.41 -14.93 2.73
CA LEU A 49 -6.17 -14.31 3.81
C LEU A 49 -7.59 -13.96 3.35
N PHE A 50 -7.74 -13.33 2.18
CA PHE A 50 -9.07 -12.96 1.67
C PHE A 50 -9.97 -14.18 1.48
N LYS A 51 -9.42 -15.32 1.04
CA LYS A 51 -10.15 -16.60 0.98
C LYS A 51 -10.61 -17.10 2.35
N SER A 52 -9.85 -16.83 3.42
CA SER A 52 -10.23 -17.25 4.78
C SER A 52 -11.24 -16.31 5.45
N LEU A 53 -11.28 -15.05 5.04
CA LEU A 53 -12.20 -14.05 5.59
C LEU A 53 -13.46 -13.95 4.73
N THR A 54 -14.30 -14.99 4.71
CA THR A 54 -15.49 -15.01 3.84
C THR A 54 -16.68 -14.23 4.38
N ASN A 55 -16.74 -14.07 5.70
CA ASN A 55 -17.91 -13.51 6.39
C ASN A 55 -17.83 -11.99 6.61
N PRO A 56 -16.76 -11.45 7.22
CA PRO A 56 -16.72 -10.03 7.55
C PRO A 56 -16.50 -9.17 6.32
N GLN A 57 -16.86 -7.89 6.43
CA GLN A 57 -16.42 -6.87 5.47
C GLN A 57 -14.95 -6.56 5.72
N VAL A 58 -14.11 -6.66 4.69
CA VAL A 58 -12.67 -6.46 4.77
C VAL A 58 -12.30 -5.16 4.06
N PHE A 59 -11.54 -4.31 4.75
CA PHE A 59 -10.95 -3.10 4.20
C PHE A 59 -9.44 -3.25 4.21
N VAL A 60 -8.82 -3.34 3.03
CA VAL A 60 -7.36 -3.41 2.91
C VAL A 60 -6.82 -2.05 2.52
N VAL A 61 -6.01 -1.46 3.39
CA VAL A 61 -5.43 -0.13 3.16
C VAL A 61 -4.17 -0.28 2.30
N GLY A 62 -4.10 0.50 1.22
CA GLY A 62 -2.90 0.57 0.38
C GLY A 62 -1.68 1.02 1.18
N VAL A 63 -0.50 0.56 0.78
CA VAL A 63 0.75 0.95 1.43
C VAL A 63 0.98 2.45 1.17
N PRO A 64 1.13 3.29 2.21
CA PRO A 64 1.38 4.71 2.04
C PRO A 64 2.74 4.98 1.37
N ASN A 65 2.85 6.13 0.69
CA ASN A 65 4.13 6.60 0.19
C ASN A 65 5.12 6.87 1.34
N ARG A 66 6.40 6.68 1.05
CA ARG A 66 7.52 7.01 1.91
C ARG A 66 8.18 8.31 1.45
N TYR A 67 8.20 9.30 2.34
CA TYR A 67 8.88 10.57 2.10
C TYR A 67 10.32 10.58 2.61
N ASP A 68 10.68 9.64 3.50
CA ASP A 68 12.05 9.34 3.89
C ASP A 68 12.82 8.55 2.82
N MET A 69 12.11 7.73 2.05
CA MET A 69 12.68 6.93 0.96
C MET A 69 11.83 7.03 -0.33
N PRO A 70 11.86 8.18 -1.04
CA PRO A 70 11.01 8.41 -2.20
C PRO A 70 11.16 7.39 -3.34
N GLN A 71 12.34 6.77 -3.47
CA GLN A 71 12.61 5.71 -4.45
C GLN A 71 11.70 4.49 -4.29
N LEU A 72 11.12 4.27 -3.10
CA LEU A 72 10.19 3.17 -2.84
C LEU A 72 8.76 3.46 -3.31
N ASN A 73 8.41 4.71 -3.62
CA ASN A 73 7.03 5.08 -3.96
C ASN A 73 6.55 4.46 -5.27
N GLN A 74 7.44 4.27 -6.24
CA GLN A 74 7.08 3.64 -7.51
C GLN A 74 6.83 2.12 -7.36
N PRO A 75 7.70 1.36 -6.66
CA PRO A 75 7.38 -0.02 -6.24
C PRO A 75 6.11 -0.13 -5.41
N ILE A 76 5.90 0.78 -4.44
CA ILE A 76 4.70 0.84 -3.61
C ILE A 76 3.45 1.03 -4.48
N SER A 77 3.47 1.99 -5.41
CA SER A 77 2.36 2.25 -6.34
C SER A 77 2.01 1.01 -7.16
N ARG A 78 3.01 0.35 -7.76
CA ARG A 78 2.82 -0.89 -8.53
C ARG A 78 2.20 -1.99 -7.67
N LYS A 79 2.63 -2.13 -6.42
CA LYS A 79 2.09 -3.12 -5.49
C LYS A 79 0.66 -2.78 -5.07
N ASN A 80 0.36 -1.52 -4.81
CA ASN A 80 -0.99 -1.05 -4.53
C ASN A 80 -1.95 -1.30 -5.69
N SER A 81 -1.51 -1.11 -6.95
CA SER A 81 -2.32 -1.47 -8.12
C SER A 81 -2.65 -2.96 -8.16
N LYS A 82 -1.66 -3.83 -7.91
CA LYS A 82 -1.90 -5.28 -7.82
C LYS A 82 -2.86 -5.65 -6.70
N LEU A 83 -2.68 -5.03 -5.53
CA LEU A 83 -3.53 -5.25 -4.36
C LEU A 83 -4.98 -4.80 -4.61
N GLN A 84 -5.16 -3.68 -5.31
CA GLN A 84 -6.47 -3.20 -5.74
C GLN A 84 -7.14 -4.18 -6.71
N THR A 85 -6.41 -4.66 -7.73
CA THR A 85 -6.92 -5.69 -8.65
C THR A 85 -7.30 -6.97 -7.92
N LEU A 86 -6.43 -7.45 -7.01
CA LEU A 86 -6.71 -8.64 -6.20
C LEU A 86 -7.97 -8.45 -5.35
N SER A 87 -8.08 -7.32 -4.64
CA SER A 87 -9.24 -6.99 -3.80
C SER A 87 -10.55 -6.99 -4.58
N SER A 88 -10.53 -6.49 -5.82
CA SER A 88 -11.73 -6.45 -6.67
C SER A 88 -12.29 -7.84 -7.06
N SER A 89 -11.50 -8.90 -6.86
CA SER A 89 -11.92 -10.28 -7.11
C SER A 89 -12.74 -10.86 -5.95
N TYR A 90 -12.83 -10.16 -4.81
CA TYR A 90 -13.54 -10.59 -3.61
C TYR A 90 -14.66 -9.62 -3.27
N LYS A 91 -15.91 -10.12 -3.19
CA LYS A 91 -17.10 -9.28 -3.01
C LYS A 91 -17.13 -8.53 -1.67
N ASN A 92 -16.53 -9.10 -0.64
CA ASN A 92 -16.48 -8.55 0.71
C ASN A 92 -15.18 -7.80 1.00
N VAL A 93 -14.31 -7.60 0.01
CA VAL A 93 -13.04 -6.88 0.19
C VAL A 93 -13.10 -5.55 -0.54
N THR A 94 -12.74 -4.47 0.16
CA THR A 94 -12.62 -3.12 -0.38
C THR A 94 -11.18 -2.63 -0.24
N PHE A 95 -10.57 -2.25 -1.36
CA PHE A 95 -9.28 -1.58 -1.34
C PHE A 95 -9.45 -0.10 -0.98
N VAL A 96 -8.72 0.34 0.05
CA VAL A 96 -8.73 1.72 0.55
C VAL A 96 -7.46 2.43 0.10
N SER A 97 -7.59 3.29 -0.91
CA SER A 97 -6.46 4.06 -1.42
C SER A 97 -6.07 5.18 -0.45
N VAL A 98 -4.76 5.29 -0.18
CA VAL A 98 -4.14 6.40 0.57
C VAL A 98 -3.19 7.21 -0.31
N SER A 99 -3.26 7.07 -1.64
CA SER A 99 -2.37 7.76 -2.57
C SER A 99 -2.53 9.28 -2.55
N SER A 100 -3.68 9.79 -2.09
CA SER A 100 -3.95 11.22 -1.91
C SER A 100 -3.23 11.82 -0.69
N PHE A 101 -2.65 11.00 0.19
CA PHE A 101 -1.99 11.47 1.40
C PHE A 101 -0.63 12.05 1.04
N THR A 102 -0.54 13.38 1.12
CA THR A 102 0.68 14.13 0.79
C THR A 102 1.59 14.34 2.00
N ARG A 103 2.82 14.82 1.79
CA ARG A 103 3.85 15.07 2.83
C ARG A 103 3.34 15.78 4.10
N PRO A 104 2.42 16.77 4.05
CA PRO A 104 1.83 17.38 5.24
C PRO A 104 1.02 16.45 6.14
N SER A 105 0.66 15.25 5.67
CA SER A 105 -0.06 14.22 6.43
C SER A 105 0.89 13.31 7.23
N TYR A 106 2.20 13.48 7.06
CA TYR A 106 3.24 12.65 7.67
C TYR A 106 3.98 13.42 8.77
N ALA A 107 4.53 12.67 9.71
CA ALA A 107 5.46 13.17 10.71
C ALA A 107 6.75 13.65 10.03
N ASN A 108 7.65 14.22 10.84
CA ASN A 108 8.92 14.73 10.33
C ASN A 108 9.81 13.61 9.76
N ASP A 109 9.64 12.39 10.25
CA ASP A 109 10.34 11.20 9.75
C ASP A 109 9.91 10.76 8.36
N GLY A 110 8.85 11.33 7.76
CA GLY A 110 8.40 10.98 6.41
C GLY A 110 7.85 9.56 6.24
N LEU A 111 7.75 8.77 7.32
CA LEU A 111 7.30 7.39 7.31
C LEU A 111 5.95 7.25 8.00
N HIS A 112 5.80 7.84 9.18
CA HIS A 112 4.58 7.72 9.99
C HIS A 112 3.60 8.84 9.66
N PHE A 113 2.30 8.57 9.76
CA PHE A 113 1.31 9.63 9.73
C PHE A 113 1.38 10.49 10.98
N ASN A 114 1.26 11.81 10.81
CA ASN A 114 1.04 12.73 11.92
C ASN A 114 -0.44 12.72 12.34
N ARG A 115 -0.82 13.59 13.28
CA ARG A 115 -2.22 13.69 13.74
C ARG A 115 -3.20 13.93 12.58
N LYS A 116 -2.86 14.81 11.63
CA LYS A 116 -3.69 15.11 10.46
C LYS A 116 -3.85 13.86 9.58
N GLY A 117 -2.77 13.16 9.26
CA GLY A 117 -2.84 11.93 8.45
C GLY A 117 -3.66 10.83 9.12
N LYS A 118 -3.51 10.64 10.44
CA LYS A 118 -4.31 9.67 11.19
C LYS A 118 -5.81 10.02 11.17
N LEU A 119 -6.16 11.30 11.31
CA LEU A 119 -7.55 11.76 11.22
C LEU A 119 -8.14 11.52 9.83
N LEU A 120 -7.41 11.87 8.76
CA LEU A 120 -7.85 11.60 7.38
C LEU A 120 -8.09 10.11 7.13
N LEU A 121 -7.22 9.24 7.65
CA LEU A 121 -7.41 7.79 7.52
C LEU A 121 -8.62 7.31 8.31
N ALA A 122 -8.82 7.82 9.53
CA ALA A 122 -9.96 7.46 10.36
C ALA A 122 -11.29 7.91 9.74
N GLU A 123 -11.35 9.12 9.19
CA GLU A 123 -12.53 9.64 8.47
C GLU A 123 -12.85 8.80 7.24
N LEU A 124 -11.83 8.45 6.44
CA LEU A 124 -11.97 7.59 5.27
C LEU A 124 -12.55 6.22 5.66
N LEU A 125 -11.97 5.55 6.66
CA LEU A 125 -12.41 4.24 7.12
C LEU A 125 -13.81 4.29 7.74
N THR A 126 -14.10 5.30 8.56
CA THR A 126 -15.42 5.47 9.20
C THR A 126 -16.50 5.71 8.15
N GLY A 127 -16.20 6.50 7.11
CA GLY A 127 -17.12 6.71 5.99
C GLY A 127 -17.45 5.42 5.26
N LEU A 128 -16.44 4.58 5.00
CA LEU A 128 -16.60 3.29 4.31
C LEU A 128 -17.35 2.25 5.17
N ILE A 129 -17.08 2.19 6.47
CA ILE A 129 -17.74 1.25 7.38
C ILE A 129 -19.21 1.62 7.59
N ARG A 130 -19.52 2.92 7.72
CA ARG A 130 -20.90 3.38 7.96
C ARG A 130 -21.75 3.36 6.70
N ASN A 131 -21.15 3.62 5.55
CA ASN A 131 -21.80 3.64 4.26
C ASN A 131 -21.08 2.66 3.33
N PRO A 132 -21.18 1.34 3.56
CA PRO A 132 -20.60 0.36 2.66
C PRO A 132 -21.31 0.56 1.32
N THR A 133 -20.63 1.18 0.36
CA THR A 133 -21.17 1.30 -0.98
C THR A 133 -21.41 -0.12 -1.45
N THR A 134 -22.67 -0.47 -1.70
CA THR A 134 -23.00 -1.75 -2.32
C THR A 134 -22.35 -1.72 -3.70
N SER A 135 -21.15 -2.30 -3.78
CA SER A 135 -20.38 -2.50 -5.00
C SER A 135 -21.11 -3.53 -5.87
N THR A 136 -22.29 -3.18 -6.38
CA THR A 136 -22.88 -3.80 -7.54
C THR A 136 -22.37 -3.05 -8.75
N ALA A 137 -21.39 -3.67 -9.42
CA ALA A 137 -21.08 -3.54 -10.83
C ALA A 137 -21.94 -2.54 -11.63
N SER A 138 -21.60 -1.24 -11.61
CA SER A 138 -21.88 -0.42 -12.76
C SER A 138 -20.90 -0.84 -13.85
N LYS A 139 -21.36 -1.70 -14.76
CA LYS A 139 -20.67 -2.00 -16.02
C LYS A 139 -20.18 -0.67 -16.63
N PRO A 140 -18.96 -0.60 -17.20
CA PRO A 140 -18.57 0.57 -17.96
C PRO A 140 -19.59 0.75 -19.08
N VAL A 141 -20.22 1.92 -19.12
CA VAL A 141 -21.03 2.37 -20.24
C VAL A 141 -20.13 2.30 -21.47
N SER A 142 -20.41 1.32 -22.33
CA SER A 142 -19.87 1.24 -23.68
C SER A 142 -20.34 2.49 -24.42
N ASN A 143 -19.52 3.53 -24.41
CA ASN A 143 -19.65 4.62 -25.37
C ASN A 143 -19.36 4.02 -26.75
N SER A 144 -20.41 3.65 -27.48
CA SER A 144 -20.35 3.38 -28.90
C SER A 144 -19.87 4.66 -29.59
N VAL A 145 -18.60 4.69 -29.97
CA VAL A 145 -18.02 5.73 -30.80
C VAL A 145 -18.71 5.68 -32.17
N PRO A 146 -19.27 6.80 -32.68
CA PRO A 146 -19.74 6.86 -34.05
C PRO A 146 -18.57 6.66 -35.00
N LYS A 147 -18.73 5.71 -35.92
CA LYS A 147 -17.84 5.44 -37.05
C LYS A 147 -17.72 6.70 -37.92
N VAL A 148 -16.62 7.45 -37.78
CA VAL A 148 -16.31 8.59 -38.65
C VAL A 148 -15.64 8.07 -39.92
N THR A 149 -16.35 8.27 -41.03
CA THR A 149 -15.92 8.00 -42.40
C THR A 149 -14.67 8.80 -42.76
N ALA A 150 -13.71 8.12 -43.38
CA ALA A 150 -12.48 8.68 -43.92
C ALA A 150 -12.74 9.77 -44.98
N MET A 151 -11.99 10.88 -44.93
CA MET A 151 -11.64 11.67 -46.11
C MET A 151 -10.27 12.35 -45.97
N ALA A 152 -9.41 12.03 -46.95
CA ALA A 152 -8.43 12.86 -47.66
C ALA A 152 -7.35 13.67 -46.90
N SER A 153 -6.11 13.20 -47.09
CA SER A 153 -4.98 13.92 -47.73
C SER A 153 -4.65 15.34 -47.28
N GLY A 154 -3.50 15.50 -46.60
CA GLY A 154 -2.80 16.77 -46.48
C GLY A 154 -1.47 16.64 -45.73
N ASN A 155 -0.37 16.74 -46.48
CA ASN A 155 1.01 16.86 -45.98
C ASN A 155 1.15 17.89 -44.84
N GLN A 156 2.10 17.68 -43.91
CA GLN A 156 3.25 18.57 -43.67
C GLN A 156 4.19 18.01 -42.58
N VAL A 157 5.40 17.71 -43.04
CA VAL A 157 6.73 17.62 -42.42
C VAL A 157 6.87 18.17 -40.98
N ALA A 158 7.24 17.31 -40.02
CA ALA A 158 7.81 17.73 -38.74
C ALA A 158 9.26 17.24 -38.63
N LYS A 159 10.15 18.18 -38.32
CA LYS A 159 11.61 18.10 -38.39
C LYS A 159 12.19 17.22 -37.27
N TYR A 160 13.25 16.50 -37.65
CA TYR A 160 14.07 15.63 -36.80
C TYR A 160 14.75 16.38 -35.64
N PHE A 161 14.68 15.74 -34.47
CA PHE A 161 15.40 16.06 -33.25
C PHE A 161 16.85 15.56 -33.34
N GLN A 162 17.83 16.42 -33.05
CA GLN A 162 19.25 16.09 -32.96
C GLN A 162 19.67 16.02 -31.48
N PRO A 163 20.34 14.95 -31.01
CA PRO A 163 20.98 14.92 -29.69
C PRO A 163 22.44 15.35 -29.77
N SER A 164 22.83 16.37 -29.00
CA SER A 164 24.23 16.76 -28.78
C SER A 164 24.84 16.02 -27.58
N LYS A 165 25.97 15.35 -27.85
CA LYS A 165 26.89 14.75 -26.88
C LYS A 165 27.95 15.78 -26.47
N THR A 166 28.30 15.88 -25.18
CA THR A 166 29.66 16.21 -24.67
C THR A 166 29.61 15.97 -23.14
N SER A 167 30.35 15.09 -22.43
CA SER A 167 31.76 14.69 -22.29
C SER A 167 32.35 15.16 -20.94
N GLN A 168 33.05 14.21 -20.28
CA GLN A 168 34.18 14.35 -19.33
C GLN A 168 33.91 14.63 -17.83
N ILE A 169 34.25 13.71 -16.91
CA ILE A 169 35.52 13.40 -16.16
C ILE A 169 35.57 14.05 -14.77
N SER A 170 35.72 13.23 -13.71
CA SER A 170 36.69 13.32 -12.58
C SER A 170 36.23 12.39 -11.43
N LYS A 171 36.97 11.30 -11.13
CA LYS A 171 38.05 11.13 -10.13
C LYS A 171 37.63 11.08 -8.65
N ILE A 172 37.68 9.86 -8.11
CA ILE A 172 38.38 9.39 -6.87
C ILE A 172 38.15 10.18 -5.56
N HIS A 173 37.59 9.50 -4.55
CA HIS A 173 38.14 9.47 -3.18
C HIS A 173 37.83 8.15 -2.46
N GLN A 174 38.89 7.49 -1.98
CA GLN A 174 38.85 6.44 -0.97
C GLN A 174 38.81 7.08 0.42
N GLY A 175 38.16 6.43 1.39
CA GLY A 175 38.08 6.91 2.77
C GLY A 175 37.49 5.87 3.72
N SER A 176 38.35 4.96 4.15
CA SER A 176 38.39 4.13 5.37
C SER A 176 37.40 4.39 6.53
N SER A 177 36.75 3.28 6.94
CA SER A 177 36.63 2.71 8.31
C SER A 177 36.41 3.61 9.53
N SER A 178 35.37 3.28 10.32
CA SER A 178 35.45 3.21 11.79
C SER A 178 34.31 2.38 12.38
N SER A 179 34.70 1.28 13.01
CA SER A 179 33.93 0.42 13.90
C SER A 179 33.63 1.14 15.23
N ARG A 180 32.43 0.96 15.81
CA ARG A 180 32.25 1.00 17.27
C ARG A 180 30.97 0.28 17.71
N THR A 181 31.20 -0.69 18.58
CA THR A 181 30.27 -1.50 19.37
C THR A 181 29.83 -0.78 20.64
N SER A 182 28.56 -0.93 21.06
CA SER A 182 28.09 -1.05 22.46
C SER A 182 26.56 -1.09 22.47
N LEU A 183 25.93 -2.23 22.76
CA LEU A 183 25.48 -2.73 24.09
C LEU A 183 24.13 -2.16 24.57
N SER A 184 23.18 -3.10 24.62
CA SER A 184 22.04 -3.30 25.54
C SER A 184 21.20 -2.11 26.01
N SER A 185 19.89 -2.22 25.76
CA SER A 185 18.92 -2.25 26.86
C SER A 185 17.65 -3.00 26.45
N THR A 186 17.37 -4.05 27.23
CA THR A 186 16.15 -4.83 27.23
C THR A 186 15.10 -4.07 28.03
N SER A 187 13.89 -3.92 27.49
CA SER A 187 12.69 -3.73 28.31
C SER A 187 11.55 -4.57 27.73
N ARG A 188 11.27 -5.67 28.42
CA ARG A 188 10.03 -6.43 28.33
C ARG A 188 9.07 -5.83 29.35
N THR A 189 7.81 -5.62 28.96
CA THR A 189 6.70 -5.68 29.91
C THR A 189 5.62 -6.55 29.28
N ILE A 190 5.52 -7.76 29.81
CA ILE A 190 4.39 -8.68 29.66
C ILE A 190 3.66 -8.59 30.99
N THR A 191 2.37 -8.28 30.98
CA THR A 191 1.48 -8.55 32.12
C THR A 191 0.30 -9.34 31.60
N ASN A 192 0.40 -10.66 31.71
CA ASN A 192 -0.76 -11.53 31.82
C ASN A 192 -1.14 -11.57 33.30
N SER A 193 -2.34 -11.11 33.64
CA SER A 193 -3.00 -11.48 34.89
C SER A 193 -4.25 -12.27 34.54
N HIS A 194 -4.05 -13.57 34.38
CA HIS A 194 -5.10 -14.57 34.59
C HIS A 194 -5.28 -14.67 36.11
N PHE A 195 -6.46 -14.34 36.62
CA PHE A 195 -6.86 -14.66 37.99
C PHE A 195 -8.09 -15.55 37.90
N LEU A 196 -7.93 -16.81 38.29
CA LEU A 196 -8.98 -17.82 38.50
C LEU A 196 -8.87 -18.29 39.95
N GLY A 197 -10.03 -18.44 40.61
CA GLY A 197 -10.24 -19.15 41.87
C GLY A 197 -9.95 -18.30 43.11
N GLU A 198 -10.83 -18.18 44.11
CA GLU A 198 -11.92 -19.04 44.56
C GLU A 198 -13.29 -18.33 44.66
#